data_AF-A0A7V0VZG4-F1
#
_entry.id   AF-A0A7V0VZG4-F1
#
_cell.length_a   1.000
_cell.length_b   1.000
_cell.length_c   1.000
_cell.angle_alpha   90.00
_cell.angle_beta   90.00
_cell.angle_gamma   90.00
#
_symmetry.space_group_name_H-M   'P 1'
#
loop_
_entity.id
_entity.type
_entity.pdbx_description
1 polymer ?
#
loop_
_entity_poly.entity_id
_entity_poly.type
_entity_poly.pdbx_seq_one_letter_code
_entity_poly.pdbx_strand_id
1 'polypeptide(L)'
;PLAEGGKAWQNSPDRDAPYKGQPYWVSEYGGIWWNPNQKDEKGWGYGGVAGRPKSEEEYIERYRKLTETLLNHPKMCAFCYTQLYDIEQEVNGIYYYDRKPKFDPEKIRKINTQKAAIEK
;
A
#
# COMPACT_ATOMS: atom_id res chain seq x y z
N PRO A 1 -9.93 11.84 -13.51
CA PRO A 1 -9.79 10.79 -14.55
C PRO A 1 -10.13 9.35 -14.10
N LEU A 2 -9.77 8.92 -12.89
CA LEU A 2 -10.03 7.54 -12.45
C LEU A 2 -11.46 7.33 -11.92
N ALA A 3 -11.98 8.23 -11.07
CA ALA A 3 -13.34 8.14 -10.52
C ALA A 3 -14.43 8.67 -11.47
N GLU A 4 -14.23 9.84 -12.08
CA GLU A 4 -15.24 10.51 -12.91
C GLU A 4 -15.10 10.22 -14.43
N GLY A 5 -14.11 9.39 -14.81
CA GLY A 5 -13.68 9.29 -16.20
C GLY A 5 -12.86 10.51 -16.64
N GLY A 6 -12.15 10.38 -17.75
CA GLY A 6 -11.26 11.42 -18.27
C GLY A 6 -10.00 10.85 -18.89
N LYS A 7 -9.25 11.69 -19.61
CA LYS A 7 -7.95 11.27 -20.18
C LYS A 7 -7.01 10.84 -19.06
N ALA A 8 -6.28 9.76 -19.29
CA ALA A 8 -5.25 9.33 -18.37
C ALA A 8 -4.17 10.42 -18.25
N TRP A 9 -3.68 10.63 -17.03
CA TRP A 9 -2.61 11.58 -16.79
C TRP A 9 -1.29 11.03 -17.36
N GLN A 10 -0.52 11.89 -18.01
CA GLN A 10 0.82 11.59 -18.52
C GLN A 10 1.77 12.68 -17.99
N ASN A 11 2.88 12.28 -17.37
CA ASN A 11 3.81 13.22 -16.75
C ASN A 11 4.64 13.97 -17.80
N SER A 12 5.00 13.33 -18.90
CA SER A 12 5.73 13.95 -20.01
C SER A 12 5.16 13.48 -21.34
N PRO A 13 4.01 14.03 -21.78
CA PRO A 13 3.29 13.56 -22.98
C PRO A 13 4.11 13.56 -24.27
N ASP A 14 5.16 14.37 -24.33
CA ASP A 14 6.11 14.50 -25.44
C ASP A 14 7.20 13.41 -25.44
N ARG A 15 7.45 12.76 -24.31
CA ARG A 15 8.48 11.73 -24.13
C ARG A 15 7.93 10.34 -23.78
N ASP A 16 6.77 10.29 -23.16
CA ASP A 16 6.11 9.07 -22.72
C ASP A 16 5.47 8.33 -23.90
N ALA A 17 5.42 7.00 -23.81
CA ALA A 17 4.65 6.21 -24.78
C ALA A 17 3.17 6.64 -24.77
N PRO A 18 2.51 6.78 -25.93
CA PRO A 18 1.10 7.15 -25.98
C PRO A 18 0.22 6.14 -25.24
N TYR A 19 -0.66 6.62 -24.36
CA TYR A 19 -1.67 5.78 -23.73
C TYR A 19 -2.74 5.39 -24.76
N LYS A 20 -2.87 4.08 -25.01
CA LYS A 20 -3.84 3.49 -25.96
C LYS A 20 -4.89 2.62 -25.27
N GLY A 21 -5.13 2.85 -23.98
CA GLY A 21 -6.07 2.05 -23.18
C GLY A 21 -5.44 0.88 -22.43
N GLN A 22 -4.14 0.93 -22.16
CA GLN A 22 -3.47 -0.04 -21.28
C GLN A 22 -4.09 -0.02 -19.87
N PRO A 23 -4.07 -1.13 -19.13
CA PRO A 23 -4.53 -1.10 -17.75
C PRO A 23 -3.59 -0.25 -16.87
N TYR A 24 -4.17 0.41 -15.87
CA TYR A 24 -3.41 1.03 -14.79
C TYR A 24 -3.39 0.14 -13.56
N TRP A 25 -2.27 0.18 -12.86
CA TRP A 25 -2.10 -0.50 -11.59
C TRP A 25 -1.22 0.34 -10.67
N VAL A 26 -1.34 0.11 -9.36
CA VAL A 26 -0.55 0.83 -8.37
C VAL A 26 0.68 0.00 -8.03
N SER A 27 1.83 0.40 -8.59
CA SER A 27 3.09 -0.31 -8.35
C SER A 27 3.58 -0.22 -6.91
N GLU A 28 3.18 0.81 -6.17
CA GLU A 28 3.55 0.99 -4.78
C GLU A 28 2.43 1.67 -4.00
N TYR A 29 2.06 1.09 -2.86
CA TYR A 29 1.25 1.72 -1.82
C TYR A 29 1.63 1.15 -0.46
N GLY A 30 1.13 1.77 0.60
CA GLY A 30 1.39 1.32 1.97
C GLY A 30 2.17 2.36 2.74
N GLY A 31 3.39 2.03 3.14
CA GLY A 31 4.23 2.96 3.89
C GLY A 31 3.75 3.22 5.33
N ILE A 32 2.97 2.29 5.90
CA ILE A 32 2.42 2.40 7.24
C ILE A 32 3.52 2.14 8.26
N TRP A 33 3.88 3.14 9.06
CA TRP A 33 4.86 2.97 10.14
C TRP A 33 4.41 1.89 11.15
N TRP A 34 5.30 0.96 11.49
CA TRP A 34 5.09 0.04 12.63
C TRP A 34 6.42 -0.44 13.22
N ASN A 35 6.82 0.15 14.35
CA ASN A 35 7.89 -0.38 15.18
C ASN A 35 7.71 0.04 16.66
N PRO A 36 6.80 -0.60 17.40
CA PRO A 36 6.51 -0.23 18.79
C PRO A 36 7.70 -0.44 19.74
N ASN A 37 8.69 -1.25 19.34
CA ASN A 37 9.89 -1.53 20.13
C ASN A 37 11.00 -0.49 19.89
N GLN A 38 10.82 0.42 18.93
CA GLN A 38 11.81 1.43 18.62
C GLN A 38 11.94 2.44 19.75
N LYS A 39 13.17 2.69 20.20
CA LYS A 39 13.46 3.61 21.30
C LYS A 39 13.92 4.99 20.83
N ASP A 40 14.37 5.10 19.58
CA ASP A 40 14.74 6.38 18.96
C ASP A 40 13.62 6.90 18.05
N GLU A 41 13.80 8.11 17.51
CA GLU A 41 12.83 8.75 16.61
C GLU A 41 13.16 8.54 15.13
N LYS A 42 14.15 7.70 14.79
CA LYS A 42 14.69 7.58 13.42
C LYS A 42 13.76 6.85 12.45
N GLY A 43 12.82 6.05 12.97
CA GLY A 43 11.91 5.21 12.21
C GLY A 43 10.93 6.03 11.39
N TRP A 44 10.90 5.75 10.10
CA TRP A 44 10.16 6.48 9.10
C TRP A 44 9.00 5.66 8.52
N GLY A 45 7.92 6.37 8.21
CA GLY A 45 6.74 5.92 7.50
C GLY A 45 5.85 7.12 7.19
N TYR A 46 4.87 6.94 6.31
CA TYR A 46 4.00 8.02 5.87
C TYR A 46 3.06 8.48 6.98
N GLY A 47 2.74 9.78 6.98
CA GLY A 47 1.88 10.43 7.97
C GLY A 47 2.61 11.00 9.19
N GLY A 48 3.94 10.86 9.27
CA GLY A 48 4.75 11.38 10.37
C GLY A 48 4.37 10.80 11.73
N VAL A 49 4.88 11.38 12.82
CA VAL A 49 4.64 10.88 14.20
C VAL A 49 3.15 10.86 14.55
N ALA A 50 2.41 11.93 14.20
CA ALA A 50 0.98 12.03 14.46
C ALA A 50 0.14 10.98 13.70
N GLY A 51 0.64 10.52 12.55
CA GLY A 51 -0.01 9.52 11.72
C GLY A 51 0.32 8.07 12.12
N ARG A 52 1.23 7.82 13.06
CA ARG A 52 1.61 6.45 13.45
C ARG A 52 0.41 5.70 14.06
N PRO A 53 0.11 4.47 13.62
CA PRO A 53 -0.86 3.62 14.31
C PRO A 53 -0.47 3.43 15.77
N LYS A 54 -1.46 3.48 16.66
CA LYS A 54 -1.28 3.33 18.12
C LYS A 54 -1.49 1.90 18.60
N SER A 55 -2.07 1.04 17.76
CA SER A 55 -2.30 -0.37 18.04
C SER A 55 -2.24 -1.21 16.77
N GLU A 56 -2.15 -2.53 16.94
CA GLU A 56 -2.12 -3.47 15.81
C GLU A 56 -3.43 -3.39 15.02
N GLU A 57 -4.55 -3.19 15.72
CA GLU A 57 -5.86 -3.02 15.11
C GLU A 57 -5.91 -1.78 14.21
N GLU A 58 -5.34 -0.66 14.65
CA GLU A 58 -5.25 0.55 13.82
C GLU A 58 -4.37 0.34 12.58
N TYR A 59 -3.27 -0.42 12.70
CA TYR A 59 -2.42 -0.77 11.56
C TYR A 59 -3.21 -1.62 10.56
N ILE A 60 -3.81 -2.72 11.02
CA ILE A 60 -4.53 -3.67 10.17
C ILE A 60 -5.71 -2.99 9.51
N GLU A 61 -6.44 -2.14 10.23
CA GLU A 61 -7.56 -1.37 9.67
C GLU A 61 -7.10 -0.39 8.58
N ARG A 62 -5.94 0.25 8.75
CA ARG A 62 -5.36 1.13 7.74
C ARG A 62 -4.90 0.34 6.51
N TYR A 63 -4.20 -0.78 6.72
CA TYR A 63 -3.79 -1.69 5.64
C TYR A 63 -5.01 -2.16 4.84
N ARG A 64 -6.08 -2.57 5.54
CA ARG A 64 -7.35 -2.98 4.96
C ARG A 64 -7.97 -1.88 4.10
N LYS A 65 -8.13 -0.68 4.64
CA LYS A 65 -8.71 0.46 3.91
C LYS A 65 -7.93 0.82 2.65
N LEU A 66 -6.60 0.87 2.72
CA LEU A 66 -5.75 1.15 1.56
C LEU A 66 -5.91 0.07 0.49
N THR A 67 -5.84 -1.20 0.89
CA THR A 67 -5.93 -2.34 -0.04
C THR A 67 -7.33 -2.47 -0.65
N GLU A 68 -8.38 -2.32 0.16
CA GLU A 68 -9.76 -2.38 -0.31
C GLU A 68 -10.14 -1.22 -1.23
N THR A 69 -9.53 -0.05 -1.05
CA THR A 69 -9.71 1.07 -2.00
C THR A 69 -9.25 0.67 -3.40
N LEU A 70 -8.15 -0.10 -3.51
CA LEU A 70 -7.63 -0.60 -4.77
C LEU A 70 -8.43 -1.80 -5.29
N LEU A 71 -8.73 -2.78 -4.44
CA LEU A 71 -9.54 -3.95 -4.80
C LEU A 71 -10.93 -3.59 -5.32
N ASN A 72 -11.58 -2.59 -4.71
CA ASN A 72 -12.93 -2.19 -5.08
C ASN A 72 -12.98 -1.18 -6.23
N HIS A 73 -11.84 -0.77 -6.77
CA HIS A 73 -11.79 0.15 -7.91
C HIS A 73 -11.92 -0.63 -9.23
N PRO A 74 -13.00 -0.46 -10.01
CA PRO A 74 -13.31 -1.32 -11.17
C PRO A 74 -12.30 -1.21 -12.33
N LYS A 75 -11.47 -0.17 -12.35
CA LYS A 75 -10.40 0.03 -13.36
C LYS A 75 -8.99 -0.29 -12.83
N MET A 76 -8.88 -0.88 -11.64
CA MET A 76 -7.61 -1.28 -11.05
C MET A 76 -7.38 -2.76 -11.32
N CYS A 77 -6.35 -3.11 -12.08
CA CYS A 77 -6.08 -4.52 -12.42
C CYS A 77 -5.10 -5.19 -11.47
N ALA A 78 -4.28 -4.42 -10.75
CA ALA A 78 -3.27 -4.93 -9.83
C ALA A 78 -2.82 -3.86 -8.83
N PHE A 79 -2.12 -4.28 -7.79
CA PHE A 79 -1.39 -3.41 -6.88
C PHE A 79 -0.22 -4.16 -6.25
N CYS A 80 0.76 -3.43 -5.71
CA CYS A 80 1.86 -4.00 -4.93
C CYS A 80 2.07 -3.18 -3.65
N TYR A 81 1.94 -3.86 -2.50
CA TYR A 81 2.25 -3.24 -1.20
C TYR A 81 3.75 -3.17 -1.06
N THR A 82 4.27 -1.96 -0.89
CA THR A 82 5.70 -1.73 -0.67
C THR A 82 5.88 -1.29 0.78
N GLN A 83 6.56 -2.06 1.63
CA GLN A 83 7.49 -3.17 1.34
C GLN A 83 7.27 -4.43 2.18
N LEU A 84 7.96 -5.51 1.81
CA LEU A 84 7.90 -6.80 2.50
C LEU A 84 8.62 -6.76 3.86
N TYR A 85 9.82 -6.18 3.90
CA TYR A 85 10.66 -6.09 5.10
C TYR A 85 10.93 -4.63 5.46
N ASP A 86 11.22 -4.36 6.72
CA ASP A 86 11.84 -3.10 7.10
C ASP A 86 13.24 -2.97 6.47
N ILE A 87 13.62 -1.76 6.07
CA ILE A 87 14.93 -1.44 5.48
C ILE A 87 15.43 -0.15 6.12
N GLU A 88 16.55 -0.23 6.86
CA GLU A 88 17.19 0.90 7.53
C GLU A 88 16.19 1.70 8.40
N GLN A 89 16.00 2.99 8.14
CA GLN A 89 15.01 3.82 8.83
C GLN A 89 13.57 3.50 8.44
N GLU A 90 13.33 2.86 7.30
CA GLU A 90 11.98 2.54 6.84
C GLU A 90 11.43 1.33 7.58
N VAL A 91 10.53 1.60 8.53
CA VAL A 91 9.93 0.58 9.39
C VAL A 91 8.48 0.27 8.99
N ASN A 92 8.22 0.36 7.69
CA ASN A 92 6.89 0.23 7.07
C ASN A 92 6.65 -1.14 6.42
N GLY A 93 7.60 -2.08 6.58
CA GLY A 93 7.46 -3.45 6.12
C GLY A 93 6.35 -4.20 6.86
N ILE A 94 5.80 -5.24 6.23
CA ILE A 94 4.90 -6.21 6.88
C ILE A 94 5.66 -7.27 7.72
N TYR A 95 6.97 -7.37 7.50
CA TYR A 95 7.93 -8.11 8.33
C TYR A 95 8.99 -7.16 8.87
N TYR A 96 9.60 -7.53 9.99
CA TYR A 96 10.79 -6.86 10.51
C TYR A 96 12.01 -7.12 9.61
N TYR A 97 13.09 -6.37 9.85
CA TYR A 97 14.37 -6.48 9.13
C TYR A 97 14.94 -7.92 9.14
N ASP A 98 14.73 -8.66 10.23
CA ASP A 98 15.18 -10.05 10.40
C ASP A 98 14.21 -11.09 9.81
N ARG A 99 13.23 -10.65 9.00
CA ARG A 99 12.19 -11.48 8.37
C ARG A 99 11.25 -12.17 9.36
N LYS A 100 11.16 -11.70 10.60
CA LYS A 100 10.06 -12.10 11.50
C LYS A 100 8.77 -11.36 11.13
N PRO A 101 7.61 -12.04 11.13
CA PRO A 101 6.34 -11.40 10.85
C PRO A 101 6.00 -10.38 11.95
N LYS A 102 5.48 -9.21 11.56
CA LYS A 102 4.98 -8.20 12.51
C LYS A 102 3.58 -8.53 13.03
N PHE A 103 2.81 -9.24 12.21
CA PHE A 103 1.43 -9.62 12.44
C PHE A 103 1.21 -11.05 11.99
N ASP A 104 0.09 -11.65 12.39
CA ASP A 104 -0.37 -12.90 11.80
C ASP A 104 -0.57 -12.75 10.27
N PRO A 105 0.19 -13.48 9.43
CA PRO A 105 0.07 -13.39 7.97
C PRO A 105 -1.34 -13.69 7.45
N GLU A 106 -2.15 -14.46 8.17
CA GLU A 106 -3.54 -14.73 7.77
C GLU A 106 -4.40 -13.48 7.77
N LYS A 107 -4.12 -12.48 8.63
CA LYS A 107 -4.84 -11.19 8.61
C LYS A 107 -4.60 -10.46 7.29
N ILE A 108 -3.35 -10.42 6.84
CA ILE A 108 -2.95 -9.78 5.57
C ILE A 108 -3.50 -10.57 4.38
N ARG A 109 -3.37 -11.90 4.41
CA ARG A 109 -3.87 -12.80 3.37
C ARG A 109 -5.37 -12.60 3.15
N LYS A 110 -6.18 -12.62 4.22
CA LYS A 110 -7.64 -12.43 4.12
C LYS A 110 -8.03 -11.14 3.42
N ILE A 111 -7.29 -10.06 3.68
CA ILE A 111 -7.53 -8.75 3.05
C ILE A 111 -7.21 -8.83 1.54
N ASN A 112 -6.06 -9.42 1.17
CA ASN A 112 -5.58 -9.43 -0.20
C ASN A 112 -6.30 -10.44 -1.10
N THR A 113 -6.89 -11.50 -0.55
CA THR A 113 -7.60 -12.53 -1.32
C THR A 113 -9.08 -12.25 -1.53
N GLN A 114 -9.56 -11.06 -1.16
CA GLN A 114 -10.92 -10.65 -1.46
C GLN A 114 -11.12 -10.56 -2.99
N LYS A 115 -12.31 -10.93 -3.47
CA LYS A 115 -12.65 -10.84 -4.89
C LYS A 115 -12.66 -9.37 -5.34
N ALA A 116 -11.80 -9.01 -6.27
CA ALA A 116 -11.66 -7.64 -6.77
C ALA A 116 -12.89 -7.23 -7.61
N ALA A 117 -13.14 -5.92 -7.71
CA ALA A 117 -14.26 -5.39 -8.51
C ALA A 117 -14.16 -5.74 -9.99
N ILE A 118 -12.95 -5.85 -10.54
CA ILE A 118 -12.70 -6.23 -11.94
C ILE A 118 -12.96 -7.73 -12.22
N GLU A 119 -13.06 -8.56 -11.18
CA GLU A 119 -13.32 -10.00 -11.29
C GLU A 119 -14.81 -10.36 -11.14
N LYS A 120 -15.66 -9.36 -10.85
CA LYS A 120 -17.10 -9.51 -10.67
C LYS A 120 -17.82 -9.28 -11.99
#